data_AF-A0A3D4JZ64-F1
#
_entry.id   AF-A0A3D4JZ64-F1
#
_cell.length_a   1.000
_cell.length_b   1.000
_cell.length_c   1.000
_cell.angle_alpha   90.00
_cell.angle_beta   90.00
_cell.angle_gamma   90.00
#
_symmetry.space_group_name_H-M   'P 1'
#
loop_
_entity.id
_entity.type
_entity.pdbx_description
1 polymer ?
#
loop_
_entity_poly.entity_id
_entity_poly.type
_entity_poly.pdbx_seq_one_letter_code
_entity_poly.pdbx_strand_id
1 'polypeptide(L)'
;MKNKLFGLSVLTIFSCMLNAQVGINTNLGQATLDVVGAPSNPNKLDGIIAPRITGDQLKGKNYSTAQTGAIVYVTTPDTAPSGQTANVTSTGYYYFDGSVWIQFLQPQSSDWKTTGNSGTTASASTLGTAVSSGNFLGTTDSQNLVFTTNNTVKAILDVNGNLRGGNANASAPYASISWGSNNTLLNNTSSNIALGRENTVAAQAANFPGVAIGAANSSLSGAKTIGNNNFATGANTIVLGNNNGTSGANVSGINVGNSNVNSGGFAFGTGNNVTSNNYAFGNANVASGAAGAIAFGTNASATIANQTVYANTSHAFSGQGVIGTAITDVGVNMTPNGTNIPDLEISKGILIKATGVPVTSD
;
A
#
# COMPACT_ATOMS: atom_id res chain seq x y z
N MET A 1 -12.38 10.69 101.90
CA MET A 1 -11.89 11.24 100.61
C MET A 1 -12.07 10.23 99.45
N LYS A 2 -13.28 9.65 99.27
CA LYS A 2 -13.51 8.58 98.26
C LYS A 2 -14.37 9.01 97.06
N ASN A 3 -14.77 10.28 96.97
CA ASN A 3 -15.73 10.73 95.95
C ASN A 3 -15.11 11.63 94.86
N LYS A 4 -13.77 11.74 94.79
CA LYS A 4 -13.09 12.59 93.79
C LYS A 4 -12.45 11.81 92.65
N LEU A 5 -12.52 10.48 92.65
CA LEU A 5 -11.88 9.64 91.62
C LEU A 5 -12.81 9.27 90.45
N PHE A 6 -14.13 9.41 90.62
CA PHE A 6 -15.11 9.06 89.57
C PHE A 6 -15.30 10.16 88.50
N GLY A 7 -14.90 11.40 88.80
CA GLY A 7 -14.96 12.51 87.85
C GLY A 7 -13.82 12.50 86.82
N LEU A 8 -12.68 11.86 87.15
CA LEU A 8 -11.51 11.84 86.28
C LEU A 8 -11.60 10.72 85.22
N SER A 9 -12.28 9.62 85.53
CA SER A 9 -12.58 8.54 84.56
C SER A 9 -13.60 8.95 83.49
N VAL A 10 -14.55 9.84 83.82
CA VAL A 10 -15.54 10.35 82.85
C VAL A 10 -14.92 11.35 81.86
N LEU A 11 -13.92 12.15 82.28
CA LEU A 11 -13.25 13.10 81.39
C LEU A 11 -12.29 12.42 80.39
N THR A 12 -11.79 11.23 80.74
CA THR A 12 -10.84 10.49 79.89
C THR A 12 -11.54 9.73 78.75
N ILE A 13 -12.85 9.45 78.88
CA ILE A 13 -13.67 8.76 77.85
C ILE A 13 -14.09 9.73 76.72
N PHE A 14 -13.95 11.04 76.88
CA PHE A 14 -14.15 12.03 75.81
C PHE A 14 -12.97 12.13 74.82
N SER A 15 -11.99 11.23 74.93
CA SER A 15 -10.97 10.98 73.90
C SER A 15 -11.50 10.11 72.75
N CYS A 16 -12.84 10.09 72.56
CA CYS A 16 -13.48 9.59 71.35
C CYS A 16 -12.65 10.04 70.15
N MET A 17 -12.20 9.08 69.36
CA MET A 17 -11.54 9.30 68.09
C MET A 17 -12.46 10.16 67.22
N LEU A 18 -12.34 11.49 67.33
CA LEU A 18 -12.99 12.43 66.44
C LEU A 18 -12.27 12.27 65.11
N ASN A 19 -12.89 11.50 64.20
CA ASN A 19 -12.48 11.49 62.82
C ASN A 19 -12.46 12.95 62.34
N ALA A 20 -11.29 13.45 61.94
CA ALA A 20 -11.06 14.83 61.55
C ALA A 20 -11.64 15.14 60.15
N GLN A 21 -12.92 14.82 59.95
CA GLN A 21 -13.66 15.17 58.75
C GLN A 21 -14.07 16.64 58.85
N VAL A 22 -13.67 17.45 57.87
CA VAL A 22 -14.05 18.87 57.79
C VAL A 22 -15.22 18.98 56.81
N GLY A 23 -16.42 19.18 57.35
CA GLY A 23 -17.60 19.57 56.57
C GLY A 23 -17.68 21.08 56.43
N ILE A 24 -17.78 21.59 55.20
CA ILE A 24 -18.10 22.99 54.91
C ILE A 24 -19.51 23.02 54.31
N ASN A 25 -20.41 23.76 54.98
CA ASN A 25 -21.82 23.87 54.60
C ASN A 25 -22.58 22.52 54.63
N THR A 26 -22.10 21.54 55.40
CA THR A 26 -22.75 20.25 55.67
C THR A 26 -22.44 19.77 57.10
N ASN A 27 -23.43 19.15 57.76
CA ASN A 27 -23.25 18.52 59.07
C ASN A 27 -22.98 17.01 58.97
N LEU A 28 -23.02 16.46 57.75
CA LEU A 28 -22.84 15.04 57.45
C LEU A 28 -21.68 14.88 56.45
N GLY A 29 -20.48 15.32 56.82
CA GLY A 29 -19.31 15.22 55.96
C GLY A 29 -19.06 13.78 55.49
N GLN A 30 -19.09 13.55 54.18
CA GLN A 30 -18.91 12.22 53.57
C GLN A 30 -17.46 11.90 53.19
N ALA A 31 -16.54 12.85 53.36
CA ALA A 31 -15.12 12.71 53.07
C ALA A 31 -14.27 13.50 54.09
N THR A 32 -12.94 13.36 54.05
CA THR A 32 -12.01 14.11 54.92
C THR A 32 -12.19 15.63 54.76
N LEU A 33 -12.50 16.09 53.55
CA LEU A 33 -13.01 17.43 53.27
C LEU A 33 -14.26 17.29 52.39
N ASP A 34 -15.42 17.70 52.90
CA ASP A 34 -16.68 17.70 52.17
C ASP A 34 -17.23 19.13 52.10
N VAL A 35 -17.33 19.68 50.88
CA VAL A 35 -17.79 21.05 50.64
C VAL A 35 -19.07 20.99 49.83
N VAL A 36 -20.21 21.20 50.49
CA VAL A 36 -21.53 21.16 49.86
C VAL A 36 -21.91 22.55 49.35
N GLY A 37 -22.23 22.68 48.06
CA GLY A 37 -22.63 23.95 47.46
C GLY A 37 -24.03 24.44 47.89
N ALA A 38 -24.38 25.66 47.49
CA ALA A 38 -25.67 26.28 47.68
C ALA A 38 -26.29 26.68 46.32
N PRO A 39 -26.62 25.71 45.44
CA PRO A 39 -26.86 25.94 44.01
C PRO A 39 -28.07 26.81 43.68
N SER A 40 -29.01 26.99 44.62
CA SER A 40 -30.19 27.83 44.45
C SER A 40 -30.01 29.28 44.94
N ASN A 41 -28.87 29.62 45.55
CA ASN A 41 -28.61 30.96 46.08
C ASN A 41 -27.60 31.71 45.21
N PRO A 42 -28.03 32.67 44.36
CA PRO A 42 -27.13 33.39 43.45
C PRO A 42 -26.09 34.29 44.16
N ASN A 43 -26.24 34.53 45.47
CA ASN A 43 -25.28 35.30 46.27
C ASN A 43 -24.24 34.41 46.98
N LYS A 44 -24.34 33.08 46.84
CA LYS A 44 -23.32 32.14 47.30
C LYS A 44 -22.58 31.57 46.10
N LEU A 45 -21.30 31.93 45.97
CA LEU A 45 -20.44 31.44 44.91
C LEU A 45 -19.82 30.10 45.35
N ASP A 46 -20.30 29.00 44.78
CA ASP A 46 -19.82 27.66 45.07
C ASP A 46 -18.44 27.42 44.44
N GLY A 47 -17.51 26.81 45.19
CA GLY A 47 -16.21 26.41 44.68
C GLY A 47 -15.14 26.20 45.74
N ILE A 48 -14.03 25.61 45.34
CA ILE A 48 -12.81 25.50 46.13
C ILE A 48 -11.70 26.19 45.34
N ILE A 49 -11.08 27.21 45.93
CA ILE A 49 -9.92 27.88 45.34
C ILE A 49 -8.67 27.28 45.96
N ALA A 50 -7.89 26.54 45.17
CA ALA A 50 -6.58 26.04 45.61
C ALA A 50 -5.60 27.21 45.87
N PRO A 51 -4.53 27.00 46.63
CA PRO A 51 -3.48 28.00 46.79
C PRO A 51 -3.00 28.55 45.44
N ARG A 52 -3.06 29.87 45.29
CA ARG A 52 -2.59 30.59 44.11
C ARG A 52 -1.12 30.92 44.27
N ILE A 53 -0.31 30.59 43.27
CA ILE A 53 1.15 30.75 43.31
C ILE A 53 1.68 31.01 41.89
N THR A 54 2.75 31.79 41.72
CA THR A 54 3.42 31.88 40.41
C THR A 54 4.28 30.63 40.17
N GLY A 55 4.59 30.32 38.91
CA GLY A 55 5.49 29.21 38.58
C GLY A 55 6.87 29.38 39.22
N ASP A 56 7.43 30.59 39.23
CA ASP A 56 8.70 30.88 39.90
C ASP A 56 8.64 30.66 41.42
N GLN A 57 7.54 31.08 42.07
CA GLN A 57 7.32 30.84 43.50
C GLN A 57 7.15 29.36 43.81
N LEU A 58 6.51 28.61 42.90
CA LEU A 58 6.34 27.16 43.02
C LEU A 58 7.68 26.44 42.87
N LYS A 59 8.52 26.87 41.92
CA LYS A 59 9.88 26.36 41.72
C LYS A 59 10.78 26.57 42.93
N GLY A 60 10.58 27.67 43.66
CA GLY A 60 11.28 27.95 44.91
C GLY A 60 10.94 27.01 46.08
N LYS A 61 10.02 26.05 45.89
CA LYS A 61 9.60 25.08 46.91
C LYS A 61 10.02 23.67 46.52
N ASN A 62 10.42 22.88 47.51
CA ASN A 62 10.73 21.47 47.35
C ASN A 62 9.61 20.62 47.93
N TYR A 63 8.82 19.99 47.06
CA TYR A 63 7.78 19.05 47.45
C TYR A 63 8.39 17.64 47.55
N SER A 64 7.90 16.84 48.49
CA SER A 64 8.28 15.43 48.63
C SER A 64 7.11 14.52 48.28
N THR A 65 7.33 13.21 48.24
CA THR A 65 6.26 12.22 48.03
C THR A 65 5.12 12.32 49.06
N ALA A 66 5.35 12.92 50.24
CA ALA A 66 4.31 13.19 51.22
C ALA A 66 3.28 14.24 50.77
N GLN A 67 3.56 14.99 49.70
CA GLN A 67 2.65 15.97 49.09
C GLN A 67 2.10 15.53 47.73
N THR A 68 2.25 14.26 47.35
CA THR A 68 1.59 13.73 46.14
C THR A 68 0.07 13.96 46.23
N GLY A 69 -0.51 14.53 45.18
CA GLY A 69 -1.91 14.95 45.12
C GLY A 69 -2.16 16.38 45.59
N ALA A 70 -1.14 17.13 46.04
CA ALA A 70 -1.29 18.55 46.35
C ALA A 70 -1.71 19.33 45.11
N ILE A 71 -2.70 20.21 45.24
CA ILE A 71 -3.25 21.01 44.13
C ILE A 71 -2.92 22.48 44.34
N VAL A 72 -2.51 23.15 43.27
CA VAL A 72 -2.30 24.60 43.24
C VAL A 72 -2.90 25.20 41.98
N TYR A 73 -3.23 26.48 42.02
CA TYR A 73 -3.52 27.26 40.82
C TYR A 73 -2.32 28.13 40.49
N VAL A 74 -1.64 27.83 39.40
CA VAL A 74 -0.50 28.62 38.92
C VAL A 74 -1.02 29.86 38.20
N THR A 75 -0.72 31.04 38.71
CA THR A 75 -1.23 32.31 38.17
C THR A 75 -0.45 32.80 36.95
N THR A 76 0.86 32.52 36.91
CA THR A 76 1.76 32.82 35.79
C THR A 76 2.75 31.65 35.61
N PRO A 77 3.18 31.33 34.38
CA PRO A 77 4.14 30.24 34.12
C PRO A 77 5.47 30.39 34.89
N ASP A 78 6.19 29.28 35.05
CA ASP A 78 7.61 29.31 35.45
C ASP A 78 8.44 29.90 34.31
N THR A 79 9.27 30.90 34.62
CA THR A 79 10.10 31.59 33.61
C THR A 79 11.25 30.73 33.10
N ALA A 80 11.65 29.69 33.85
CA ALA A 80 12.67 28.72 33.47
C ALA A 80 12.30 27.30 33.95
N PRO A 81 11.29 26.65 33.33
CA PRO A 81 10.78 25.34 33.76
C PRO A 81 11.88 24.29 33.87
N SER A 82 12.02 23.67 35.04
CA SER A 82 13.01 22.62 35.32
C SER A 82 12.67 21.88 36.61
N GLY A 83 13.25 20.68 36.80
CA GLY A 83 13.00 19.89 38.00
C GLY A 83 11.50 19.64 38.23
N GLN A 84 11.00 19.92 39.43
CA GLN A 84 9.59 19.68 39.78
C GLN A 84 8.60 20.53 38.97
N THR A 85 9.01 21.71 38.48
CA THR A 85 8.15 22.62 37.71
C THR A 85 8.35 22.51 36.19
N ALA A 86 9.00 21.46 35.70
CA ALA A 86 9.30 21.28 34.28
C ALA A 86 8.07 21.40 33.36
N ASN A 87 6.86 21.04 33.83
CA ASN A 87 5.64 21.13 33.03
C ASN A 87 4.79 22.39 33.31
N VAL A 88 5.26 23.32 34.16
CA VAL A 88 4.51 24.51 34.56
C VAL A 88 4.71 25.65 33.55
N THR A 89 4.25 25.42 32.31
CA THR A 89 4.49 26.31 31.16
C THR A 89 3.31 27.24 30.85
N SER A 90 2.18 27.07 31.54
CA SER A 90 0.97 27.88 31.34
C SER A 90 0.23 28.14 32.66
N THR A 91 -0.60 29.19 32.71
CA THR A 91 -1.52 29.45 33.83
C THR A 91 -2.57 28.34 33.93
N GLY A 92 -2.88 27.88 35.14
CA GLY A 92 -3.93 26.87 35.34
C GLY A 92 -3.81 26.06 36.63
N TYR A 93 -4.66 25.06 36.79
CA TYR A 93 -4.59 24.13 37.91
C TYR A 93 -3.54 23.05 37.66
N TYR A 94 -2.73 22.77 38.68
CA TYR A 94 -1.72 21.71 38.69
C TYR A 94 -1.85 20.84 39.93
N TYR A 95 -1.54 19.54 39.82
CA TYR A 95 -1.31 18.66 40.95
C TYR A 95 0.13 18.13 40.97
N PHE A 96 0.68 17.85 42.15
CA PHE A 96 1.98 17.22 42.30
C PHE A 96 1.85 15.70 42.19
N ASP A 97 2.52 15.06 41.24
CA ASP A 97 2.44 13.59 41.04
C ASP A 97 3.40 12.80 41.96
N GLY A 98 4.23 13.50 42.74
CA GLY A 98 5.29 12.93 43.57
C GLY A 98 6.70 13.21 43.05
N SER A 99 6.83 13.65 41.79
CA SER A 99 8.08 14.05 41.16
C SER A 99 7.99 15.44 40.53
N VAL A 100 6.94 15.70 39.76
CA VAL A 100 6.71 16.94 39.01
C VAL A 100 5.27 17.43 39.17
N TRP A 101 5.05 18.70 38.83
CA TRP A 101 3.72 19.29 38.72
C TRP A 101 3.10 18.93 37.36
N ILE A 102 1.86 18.45 37.36
CA ILE A 102 1.08 18.06 36.18
C ILE A 102 -0.17 18.95 36.09
N GLN A 103 -0.41 19.55 34.92
CA GLN A 103 -1.60 20.37 34.69
C GLN A 103 -2.86 19.49 34.64
N PHE A 104 -3.96 19.92 35.26
CA PHE A 104 -5.25 19.21 35.25
C PHE A 104 -5.84 19.05 33.84
N LEU A 105 -5.74 20.11 33.05
CA LEU A 105 -6.03 20.10 31.64
C LEU A 105 -4.73 19.80 30.92
N GLN A 106 -4.44 18.54 30.65
CA GLN A 106 -3.51 18.27 29.56
C GLN A 106 -4.17 18.83 28.29
N PRO A 107 -3.48 19.70 27.53
CA PRO A 107 -3.93 20.05 26.19
C PRO A 107 -4.26 18.75 25.47
N GLN A 108 -5.43 18.66 24.81
CA GLN A 108 -5.71 17.49 23.99
C GLN A 108 -4.50 17.29 23.06
N SER A 109 -3.80 16.19 23.27
CA SER A 109 -2.71 15.80 22.39
C SER A 109 -3.29 15.77 20.98
N SER A 110 -2.74 16.63 20.11
CA SER A 110 -3.04 16.63 18.68
C SER A 110 -2.29 15.50 17.97
N ASP A 111 -1.70 14.57 18.73
CA ASP A 111 -0.94 13.47 18.20
C ASP A 111 -1.87 12.40 17.61
N TRP A 112 -1.29 11.58 16.74
CA TRP A 112 -2.00 10.44 16.20
C TRP A 112 -2.15 9.36 17.28
N LYS A 113 -3.40 9.05 17.66
CA LYS A 113 -3.68 8.01 18.65
C LYS A 113 -3.37 6.62 18.08
N THR A 114 -2.96 5.70 18.95
CA THR A 114 -2.66 4.30 18.59
C THR A 114 -3.88 3.53 18.07
N THR A 115 -5.09 3.95 18.47
CA THR A 115 -6.36 3.42 17.97
C THR A 115 -6.95 4.26 16.83
N GLY A 116 -6.21 5.25 16.33
CA GLY A 116 -6.69 6.23 15.36
C GLY A 116 -7.48 7.38 15.99
N ASN A 117 -7.69 8.43 15.18
CA ASN A 117 -8.43 9.63 15.55
C ASN A 117 -9.88 9.53 15.06
N SER A 118 -10.84 9.98 15.86
CA SER A 118 -12.26 10.15 15.48
C SER A 118 -12.60 11.64 15.34
N GLY A 119 -13.65 11.97 14.57
CA GLY A 119 -14.14 13.35 14.42
C GLY A 119 -13.24 14.28 13.59
N THR A 120 -12.37 13.74 12.74
CA THR A 120 -11.50 14.55 11.87
C THR A 120 -12.30 15.22 10.74
N THR A 121 -11.97 16.48 10.44
CA THR A 121 -12.40 17.17 9.22
C THR A 121 -11.20 17.30 8.28
N ALA A 122 -11.20 16.57 7.17
CA ALA A 122 -10.05 16.55 6.25
C ALA A 122 -9.76 17.93 5.64
N SER A 123 -8.48 18.22 5.38
CA SER A 123 -8.08 19.41 4.63
C SER A 123 -8.67 19.43 3.22
N ALA A 124 -9.09 20.61 2.75
CA ALA A 124 -9.56 20.86 1.39
C ALA A 124 -8.46 21.38 0.44
N SER A 125 -7.21 21.52 0.91
CA SER A 125 -6.09 21.93 0.06
C SER A 125 -5.86 20.93 -1.09
N THR A 126 -5.56 21.45 -2.29
CA THR A 126 -5.32 20.62 -3.47
C THR A 126 -3.87 20.16 -3.55
N LEU A 127 -3.61 19.11 -4.34
CA LEU A 127 -2.26 18.56 -4.54
C LEU A 127 -1.29 19.66 -5.01
N GLY A 128 -0.15 19.78 -4.31
CA GLY A 128 0.90 20.77 -4.62
C GLY A 128 0.71 22.14 -3.95
N THR A 129 -0.30 22.32 -3.11
CA THR A 129 -0.54 23.57 -2.36
C THR A 129 -0.31 23.41 -0.86
N ALA A 130 0.01 24.50 -0.18
CA ALA A 130 0.16 24.49 1.28
C ALA A 130 -1.17 24.17 1.98
N VAL A 131 -1.10 23.40 3.07
CA VAL A 131 -2.27 23.13 3.92
C VAL A 131 -2.59 24.39 4.74
N SER A 132 -3.79 24.95 4.56
CA SER A 132 -4.23 26.17 5.25
C SER A 132 -5.33 25.94 6.30
N SER A 133 -6.06 24.82 6.22
CA SER A 133 -7.09 24.42 7.19
C SER A 133 -7.37 22.91 7.14
N GLY A 134 -8.06 22.40 8.16
CA GLY A 134 -8.43 20.99 8.29
C GLY A 134 -7.33 20.10 8.90
N ASN A 135 -7.67 18.83 9.10
CA ASN A 135 -6.78 17.80 9.64
C ASN A 135 -6.05 17.04 8.52
N PHE A 136 -4.80 16.66 8.75
CA PHE A 136 -3.97 15.88 7.84
C PHE A 136 -2.94 15.05 8.61
N LEU A 137 -2.36 14.06 7.93
CA LEU A 137 -1.19 13.32 8.39
C LEU A 137 0.00 13.71 7.52
N GLY A 138 0.99 14.40 8.07
CA GLY A 138 2.14 14.89 7.32
C GLY A 138 2.97 15.93 8.07
N THR A 139 3.88 16.55 7.36
CA THR A 139 4.78 17.62 7.82
C THR A 139 4.37 18.96 7.22
N THR A 140 4.61 20.07 7.92
CA THR A 140 4.38 21.44 7.41
C THR A 140 5.66 22.17 7.04
N ASP A 141 6.81 21.59 7.41
CA ASP A 141 8.14 22.01 7.05
C ASP A 141 8.72 21.11 5.94
N SER A 142 9.93 21.43 5.47
CA SER A 142 10.59 20.69 4.39
C SER A 142 11.22 19.37 4.86
N GLN A 143 10.44 18.57 5.59
CA GLN A 143 10.85 17.28 6.13
C GLN A 143 10.04 16.15 5.50
N ASN A 144 10.67 14.99 5.30
CA ASN A 144 10.01 13.81 4.77
C ASN A 144 9.04 13.20 5.80
N LEU A 145 7.92 12.63 5.34
CA LEU A 145 7.06 11.80 6.18
C LEU A 145 7.58 10.35 6.16
N VAL A 146 8.00 9.87 7.33
CA VAL A 146 8.63 8.54 7.49
C VAL A 146 7.71 7.58 8.23
N PHE A 147 7.45 6.43 7.62
CA PHE A 147 6.72 5.32 8.24
C PHE A 147 7.70 4.26 8.72
N THR A 148 7.65 3.94 10.02
CA THR A 148 8.53 2.97 10.66
C THR A 148 7.76 1.81 11.28
N THR A 149 8.28 0.59 11.16
CA THR A 149 7.84 -0.55 11.97
C THR A 149 9.06 -1.27 12.53
N ASN A 150 8.96 -1.78 13.77
CA ASN A 150 10.09 -2.40 14.47
C ASN A 150 11.36 -1.50 14.45
N ASN A 151 11.20 -0.21 14.75
CA ASN A 151 12.28 0.78 14.73
C ASN A 151 13.08 0.86 13.40
N THR A 152 12.47 0.49 12.28
CA THR A 152 13.10 0.52 10.95
C THR A 152 12.18 1.18 9.95
N VAL A 153 12.74 2.01 9.07
CA VAL A 153 11.97 2.69 8.02
C VAL A 153 11.43 1.68 7.01
N LYS A 154 10.12 1.78 6.72
CA LYS A 154 9.42 0.93 5.73
C LYS A 154 8.86 1.72 4.57
N ALA A 155 8.53 3.00 4.76
CA ALA A 155 8.15 3.89 3.68
C ALA A 155 8.55 5.34 3.97
N ILE A 156 8.82 6.09 2.91
CA ILE A 156 9.13 7.51 2.94
C ILE A 156 8.30 8.18 1.83
N LEU A 157 7.48 9.16 2.20
CA LEU A 157 6.98 10.17 1.27
C LEU A 157 7.92 11.38 1.38
N ASP A 158 8.73 11.60 0.36
CA ASP A 158 9.72 12.69 0.38
C ASP A 158 9.12 14.05 0.01
N VAL A 159 9.86 15.12 0.29
CA VAL A 159 9.45 16.50 -0.02
C VAL A 159 9.18 16.78 -1.50
N ASN A 160 9.62 15.90 -2.41
CA ASN A 160 9.40 16.00 -3.86
C ASN A 160 8.17 15.20 -4.32
N GLY A 161 7.45 14.55 -3.40
CA GLY A 161 6.28 13.73 -3.70
C GLY A 161 6.58 12.30 -4.13
N ASN A 162 7.82 11.81 -4.01
CA ASN A 162 8.13 10.41 -4.28
C ASN A 162 7.72 9.55 -3.09
N LEU A 163 7.00 8.45 -3.37
CA LEU A 163 6.75 7.39 -2.40
C LEU A 163 7.74 6.25 -2.63
N ARG A 164 8.59 5.97 -1.63
CA ARG A 164 9.49 4.81 -1.63
C ARG A 164 9.09 3.91 -0.47
N GLY A 165 9.05 2.60 -0.69
CA GLY A 165 8.72 1.63 0.35
C GLY A 165 9.47 0.32 0.18
N GLY A 166 9.64 -0.44 1.26
CA GLY A 166 10.31 -1.73 1.21
C GLY A 166 10.91 -2.21 2.53
N ASN A 167 11.80 -3.18 2.41
CA ASN A 167 12.68 -3.66 3.48
C ASN A 167 14.08 -3.95 2.89
N ALA A 168 15.04 -4.29 3.76
CA ALA A 168 16.41 -4.63 3.38
C ALA A 168 16.68 -6.14 3.51
N ASN A 169 15.65 -6.97 3.40
CA ASN A 169 15.78 -8.41 3.64
C ASN A 169 16.45 -9.10 2.44
N ALA A 170 17.49 -9.89 2.68
CA ALA A 170 18.14 -10.75 1.67
C ALA A 170 17.49 -12.14 1.53
N SER A 171 16.53 -12.45 2.40
CA SER A 171 15.73 -13.68 2.41
C SER A 171 14.27 -13.33 2.71
N ALA A 172 13.35 -14.25 2.40
CA ALA A 172 11.94 -14.06 2.72
C ALA A 172 11.71 -13.75 4.23
N PRO A 173 10.70 -12.95 4.58
CA PRO A 173 9.73 -12.32 3.69
C PRO A 173 10.28 -11.06 3.00
N TYR A 174 9.96 -10.88 1.72
CA TYR A 174 10.30 -9.67 0.97
C TYR A 174 9.14 -8.68 0.99
N ALA A 175 9.43 -7.40 0.71
CA ALA A 175 8.39 -6.38 0.62
C ALA A 175 7.59 -6.52 -0.69
N SER A 176 6.27 -6.46 -0.58
CA SER A 176 5.35 -6.50 -1.73
C SER A 176 4.43 -5.29 -1.70
N ILE A 177 3.85 -4.93 -2.85
CA ILE A 177 2.86 -3.86 -2.96
C ILE A 177 1.56 -4.41 -3.55
N SER A 178 0.45 -4.09 -2.89
CA SER A 178 -0.90 -4.32 -3.38
C SER A 178 -1.68 -3.02 -3.24
N TRP A 179 -2.18 -2.49 -4.37
CA TRP A 179 -2.94 -1.23 -4.37
C TRP A 179 -4.13 -1.31 -5.32
N GLY A 180 -5.28 -0.83 -4.83
CA GLY A 180 -6.56 -0.84 -5.53
C GLY A 180 -7.56 -1.76 -4.83
N SER A 181 -8.47 -2.38 -5.58
CA SER A 181 -9.64 -3.06 -5.01
C SER A 181 -9.53 -4.58 -5.10
N ASN A 182 -9.66 -5.31 -3.98
CA ASN A 182 -9.75 -6.77 -3.97
C ASN A 182 -8.55 -7.50 -4.60
N ASN A 183 -7.36 -6.91 -4.59
CA ASN A 183 -6.14 -7.60 -5.00
C ASN A 183 -5.68 -8.57 -3.90
N THR A 184 -5.17 -9.73 -4.29
CA THR A 184 -4.71 -10.80 -3.40
C THR A 184 -3.25 -11.13 -3.66
N LEU A 185 -2.42 -11.06 -2.62
CA LEU A 185 -1.06 -11.62 -2.61
C LEU A 185 -1.10 -12.91 -1.80
N LEU A 186 -0.89 -14.06 -2.44
CA LEU A 186 -0.99 -15.36 -1.78
C LEU A 186 0.24 -15.72 -0.93
N ASN A 187 1.35 -15.00 -1.10
CA ASN A 187 2.52 -15.10 -0.24
C ASN A 187 3.41 -13.84 -0.31
N ASN A 188 4.36 -13.76 0.62
CA ASN A 188 5.40 -12.73 0.71
C ASN A 188 6.81 -13.33 0.54
N THR A 189 6.92 -14.48 -0.13
CA THR A 189 8.22 -15.15 -0.40
C THR A 189 9.01 -14.48 -1.53
N SER A 190 8.42 -13.48 -2.18
CA SER A 190 9.01 -12.66 -3.24
C SER A 190 8.46 -11.23 -3.19
N SER A 191 9.06 -10.30 -3.95
CA SER A 191 8.63 -8.90 -4.04
C SER A 191 7.48 -8.72 -5.02
N ASN A 192 6.29 -9.18 -4.66
CA ASN A 192 5.12 -9.23 -5.54
C ASN A 192 4.48 -7.84 -5.75
N ILE A 193 3.88 -7.63 -6.92
CA ILE A 193 3.16 -6.40 -7.30
C ILE A 193 1.76 -6.76 -7.79
N ALA A 194 0.72 -6.22 -7.13
CA ALA A 194 -0.67 -6.29 -7.59
C ALA A 194 -1.29 -4.89 -7.65
N LEU A 195 -1.63 -4.40 -8.85
CA LEU A 195 -2.17 -3.06 -9.06
C LEU A 195 -3.47 -3.10 -9.86
N GLY A 196 -4.48 -2.35 -9.41
CA GLY A 196 -5.80 -2.31 -10.06
C GLY A 196 -6.84 -3.08 -9.26
N ARG A 197 -7.62 -3.98 -9.88
CA ARG A 197 -8.67 -4.73 -9.16
C ARG A 197 -8.64 -6.23 -9.37
N GLU A 198 -9.03 -7.00 -8.36
CA GLU A 198 -9.23 -8.45 -8.45
C GLU A 198 -8.00 -9.24 -8.96
N ASN A 199 -6.80 -8.67 -8.86
CA ASN A 199 -5.59 -9.36 -9.28
C ASN A 199 -5.14 -10.36 -8.20
N THR A 200 -4.64 -11.51 -8.62
CA THR A 200 -4.05 -12.52 -7.74
C THR A 200 -2.59 -12.74 -8.12
N VAL A 201 -1.68 -12.68 -7.14
CA VAL A 201 -0.25 -12.92 -7.36
C VAL A 201 0.28 -13.96 -6.37
N ALA A 202 1.00 -14.96 -6.88
CA ALA A 202 1.54 -16.06 -6.09
C ALA A 202 2.89 -16.56 -6.62
N ALA A 203 3.95 -15.78 -6.43
CA ALA A 203 5.32 -16.21 -6.73
C ALA A 203 5.80 -17.30 -5.75
N GLN A 204 6.58 -18.28 -6.21
CA GLN A 204 7.01 -19.41 -5.37
C GLN A 204 8.44 -19.28 -4.83
N ALA A 205 9.18 -18.21 -5.17
CA ALA A 205 10.56 -18.01 -4.74
C ALA A 205 11.05 -16.54 -4.88
N ALA A 206 12.14 -16.23 -4.18
CA ALA A 206 12.79 -14.91 -4.18
C ALA A 206 13.10 -14.37 -5.59
N ASN A 207 13.57 -15.25 -6.48
CA ASN A 207 14.12 -14.85 -7.79
C ASN A 207 13.06 -14.48 -8.82
N PHE A 208 11.78 -14.72 -8.54
CA PHE A 208 10.69 -14.59 -9.51
C PHE A 208 9.53 -13.79 -8.93
N PRO A 209 9.66 -12.46 -8.76
CA PRO A 209 8.56 -11.63 -8.28
C PRO A 209 7.39 -11.70 -9.26
N GLY A 210 6.18 -11.95 -8.77
CA GLY A 210 4.98 -11.92 -9.60
C GLY A 210 4.49 -10.49 -9.79
N VAL A 211 3.98 -10.18 -10.98
CA VAL A 211 3.37 -8.88 -11.27
C VAL A 211 2.02 -9.10 -11.92
N ALA A 212 0.98 -8.46 -11.41
CA ALA A 212 -0.34 -8.41 -12.01
C ALA A 212 -0.85 -6.97 -11.99
N ILE A 213 -1.11 -6.40 -13.17
CA ILE A 213 -1.58 -5.01 -13.32
C ILE A 213 -2.83 -5.00 -14.18
N GLY A 214 -3.89 -4.33 -13.71
CA GLY A 214 -5.16 -4.19 -14.42
C GLY A 214 -6.29 -4.86 -13.64
N ALA A 215 -7.11 -5.71 -14.30
CA ALA A 215 -8.27 -6.34 -13.66
C ALA A 215 -8.29 -7.86 -13.78
N ALA A 216 -8.63 -8.55 -12.69
CA ALA A 216 -8.89 -9.99 -12.68
C ALA A 216 -7.76 -10.86 -13.27
N ASN A 217 -6.50 -10.41 -13.17
CA ASN A 217 -5.36 -11.20 -13.63
C ASN A 217 -4.88 -12.16 -12.54
N SER A 218 -4.36 -13.31 -12.94
CA SER A 218 -3.74 -14.30 -12.05
C SER A 218 -2.31 -14.60 -12.51
N SER A 219 -1.34 -14.11 -11.73
CA SER A 219 0.10 -14.30 -11.95
C SER A 219 0.68 -15.26 -10.93
N LEU A 220 0.84 -16.53 -11.30
CA LEU A 220 1.43 -17.56 -10.45
C LEU A 220 2.92 -17.77 -10.81
N SER A 221 3.68 -18.33 -9.86
CA SER A 221 5.10 -18.71 -9.99
C SER A 221 6.07 -17.59 -10.41
N GLY A 222 5.64 -16.32 -10.38
CA GLY A 222 6.48 -15.19 -10.80
C GLY A 222 6.17 -14.62 -12.19
N ALA A 223 5.09 -15.05 -12.82
CA ALA A 223 4.62 -14.49 -14.08
C ALA A 223 4.39 -12.98 -14.02
N LYS A 224 4.48 -12.33 -15.19
CA LYS A 224 4.17 -10.91 -15.39
C LYS A 224 2.92 -10.80 -16.24
N THR A 225 1.82 -10.29 -15.68
CA THR A 225 0.57 -10.11 -16.40
C THR A 225 0.11 -8.65 -16.34
N ILE A 226 -0.29 -8.12 -17.49
CA ILE A 226 -0.83 -6.76 -17.62
C ILE A 226 -2.05 -6.79 -18.52
N GLY A 227 -3.16 -6.21 -18.05
CA GLY A 227 -4.42 -6.10 -18.79
C GLY A 227 -5.59 -6.69 -18.02
N ASN A 228 -6.44 -7.48 -18.66
CA ASN A 228 -7.67 -7.99 -18.03
C ASN A 228 -7.85 -9.50 -18.19
N ASN A 229 -8.31 -10.18 -17.14
CA ASN A 229 -8.68 -11.60 -17.19
C ASN A 229 -7.58 -12.52 -17.73
N ASN A 230 -6.31 -12.19 -17.49
CA ASN A 230 -5.20 -13.03 -17.91
C ASN A 230 -4.85 -14.06 -16.85
N PHE A 231 -4.40 -15.24 -17.27
CA PHE A 231 -3.94 -16.31 -16.39
C PHE A 231 -2.54 -16.77 -16.82
N ALA A 232 -1.58 -16.83 -15.88
CA ALA A 232 -0.21 -17.20 -16.16
C ALA A 232 0.41 -18.01 -15.00
N THR A 233 1.15 -19.08 -15.32
CA THR A 233 1.68 -20.01 -14.29
C THR A 233 3.19 -20.23 -14.32
N GLY A 234 3.89 -19.74 -15.36
CA GLY A 234 5.33 -19.88 -15.51
C GLY A 234 6.11 -18.67 -14.96
N ALA A 235 7.26 -18.94 -14.34
CA ALA A 235 8.12 -17.92 -13.73
C ALA A 235 8.68 -16.89 -14.73
N ASN A 236 8.78 -17.29 -16.00
CA ASN A 236 9.31 -16.47 -17.10
C ASN A 236 8.20 -16.04 -18.07
N THR A 237 6.93 -16.21 -17.69
CA THR A 237 5.78 -15.92 -18.55
C THR A 237 5.48 -14.43 -18.55
N ILE A 238 5.23 -13.90 -19.74
CA ILE A 238 4.74 -12.53 -19.94
C ILE A 238 3.40 -12.61 -20.66
N VAL A 239 2.37 -12.00 -20.08
CA VAL A 239 1.04 -11.91 -20.68
C VAL A 239 0.58 -10.46 -20.72
N LEU A 240 0.29 -9.96 -21.91
CA LEU A 240 -0.17 -8.60 -22.16
C LEU A 240 -1.49 -8.66 -22.93
N GLY A 241 -2.53 -7.98 -22.43
CA GLY A 241 -3.80 -7.83 -23.14
C GLY A 241 -4.98 -8.43 -22.37
N ASN A 242 -5.88 -9.14 -23.05
CA ASN A 242 -7.15 -9.56 -22.46
C ASN A 242 -7.40 -11.05 -22.62
N ASN A 243 -8.00 -11.68 -21.61
CA ASN A 243 -8.52 -13.05 -21.68
C ASN A 243 -7.48 -14.08 -22.15
N ASN A 244 -6.18 -13.82 -21.96
CA ASN A 244 -5.16 -14.76 -22.39
C ASN A 244 -4.93 -15.82 -21.31
N GLY A 245 -4.88 -17.07 -21.75
CA GLY A 245 -4.77 -18.22 -20.87
C GLY A 245 -6.09 -18.62 -20.23
N THR A 246 -6.13 -19.85 -19.72
CA THR A 246 -7.26 -20.36 -18.93
C THR A 246 -6.71 -21.18 -17.76
N SER A 247 -7.47 -21.27 -16.66
CA SER A 247 -7.10 -22.07 -15.49
C SER A 247 -7.05 -23.58 -15.75
N GLY A 248 -7.50 -24.04 -16.93
CA GLY A 248 -7.51 -25.44 -17.35
C GLY A 248 -6.22 -25.90 -18.03
N ALA A 249 -5.23 -25.03 -18.25
CA ALA A 249 -3.96 -25.38 -18.89
C ALA A 249 -2.75 -24.69 -18.22
N ASN A 250 -1.55 -25.24 -18.42
CA ASN A 250 -0.30 -24.54 -18.11
C ASN A 250 -0.12 -23.36 -19.07
N VAL A 251 -0.30 -22.13 -18.59
CA VAL A 251 -0.09 -20.95 -19.42
C VAL A 251 1.33 -20.43 -19.21
N SER A 252 2.19 -20.69 -20.19
CA SER A 252 3.60 -20.34 -20.18
C SER A 252 4.03 -19.72 -21.52
N GLY A 253 5.13 -18.96 -21.51
CA GLY A 253 5.64 -18.28 -22.71
C GLY A 253 5.24 -16.81 -22.78
N ILE A 254 5.13 -16.29 -24.01
CA ILE A 254 4.80 -14.88 -24.25
C ILE A 254 3.45 -14.80 -24.97
N ASN A 255 2.49 -14.13 -24.34
CA ASN A 255 1.18 -13.83 -24.90
C ASN A 255 0.99 -12.33 -25.03
N VAL A 256 0.67 -11.88 -26.24
CA VAL A 256 0.33 -10.48 -26.50
C VAL A 256 -0.94 -10.43 -27.34
N GLY A 257 -2.02 -9.90 -26.76
CA GLY A 257 -3.28 -9.67 -27.46
C GLY A 257 -4.48 -10.23 -26.72
N ASN A 258 -5.39 -10.92 -27.41
CA ASN A 258 -6.69 -11.31 -26.86
C ASN A 258 -6.99 -12.81 -27.00
N SER A 259 -7.49 -13.45 -25.95
CA SER A 259 -7.97 -14.84 -26.02
C SER A 259 -6.94 -15.86 -26.52
N ASN A 260 -5.64 -15.60 -26.39
CA ASN A 260 -4.62 -16.56 -26.79
C ASN A 260 -4.46 -17.63 -25.71
N VAL A 261 -4.26 -18.88 -26.14
CA VAL A 261 -3.87 -19.99 -25.28
C VAL A 261 -2.45 -20.38 -25.66
N ASN A 262 -1.54 -20.41 -24.70
CA ASN A 262 -0.12 -20.67 -24.96
C ASN A 262 0.51 -21.48 -23.83
N SER A 263 1.14 -22.58 -24.18
CA SER A 263 1.74 -23.54 -23.25
C SER A 263 3.26 -23.64 -23.44
N GLY A 264 3.96 -22.51 -23.62
CA GLY A 264 5.42 -22.43 -23.66
C GLY A 264 6.03 -21.90 -24.96
N GLY A 265 5.23 -21.38 -25.88
CA GLY A 265 5.68 -20.74 -27.12
C GLY A 265 5.48 -19.22 -27.12
N PHE A 266 5.22 -18.67 -28.31
CA PHE A 266 4.96 -17.25 -28.52
C PHE A 266 3.64 -17.05 -29.28
N ALA A 267 2.70 -16.31 -28.68
CA ALA A 267 1.42 -15.99 -29.30
C ALA A 267 1.23 -14.48 -29.38
N PHE A 268 1.01 -13.96 -30.59
CA PHE A 268 0.70 -12.57 -30.84
C PHE A 268 -0.57 -12.42 -31.68
N GLY A 269 -1.54 -11.66 -31.17
CA GLY A 269 -2.81 -11.38 -31.84
C GLY A 269 -4.00 -11.94 -31.08
N THR A 270 -4.94 -12.57 -31.78
CA THR A 270 -6.24 -12.94 -31.20
C THR A 270 -6.55 -14.41 -31.38
N GLY A 271 -6.92 -15.12 -30.31
CA GLY A 271 -7.45 -16.48 -30.41
C GLY A 271 -6.45 -17.53 -30.86
N ASN A 272 -5.13 -17.26 -30.78
CA ASN A 272 -4.13 -18.23 -31.20
C ASN A 272 -3.97 -19.33 -30.14
N ASN A 273 -3.69 -20.56 -30.60
CA ASN A 273 -3.38 -21.71 -29.75
C ASN A 273 -1.95 -22.19 -30.05
N VAL A 274 -1.06 -22.04 -29.07
CA VAL A 274 0.38 -22.26 -29.24
C VAL A 274 0.90 -23.24 -28.19
N THR A 275 1.64 -24.26 -28.62
CA THR A 275 2.34 -25.17 -27.71
C THR A 275 3.82 -24.80 -27.56
N SER A 276 4.53 -25.52 -26.69
CA SER A 276 5.94 -25.26 -26.40
C SER A 276 6.81 -25.14 -27.66
N ASN A 277 7.72 -24.17 -27.67
CA ASN A 277 8.68 -23.93 -28.76
C ASN A 277 8.06 -23.61 -30.14
N ASN A 278 6.80 -23.17 -30.17
CA ASN A 278 6.10 -22.78 -31.40
C ASN A 278 5.66 -21.31 -31.36
N TYR A 279 5.24 -20.78 -32.50
CA TYR A 279 4.99 -19.36 -32.70
C TYR A 279 3.72 -19.16 -33.52
N ALA A 280 2.84 -18.25 -33.09
CA ALA A 280 1.67 -17.84 -33.85
C ALA A 280 1.51 -16.33 -33.88
N PHE A 281 1.20 -15.81 -35.06
CA PHE A 281 1.02 -14.38 -35.33
C PHE A 281 -0.26 -14.15 -36.15
N GLY A 282 -1.24 -13.48 -35.55
CA GLY A 282 -2.49 -13.10 -36.23
C GLY A 282 -3.72 -13.60 -35.49
N ASN A 283 -4.70 -14.13 -36.23
CA ASN A 283 -6.02 -14.48 -35.71
C ASN A 283 -6.32 -15.98 -35.83
N ALA A 284 -6.78 -16.59 -34.74
CA ALA A 284 -7.26 -17.97 -34.70
C ALA A 284 -6.27 -19.01 -35.26
N ASN A 285 -4.96 -18.76 -35.14
CA ASN A 285 -3.95 -19.68 -35.64
C ASN A 285 -3.67 -20.79 -34.62
N VAL A 286 -3.26 -21.95 -35.12
CA VAL A 286 -2.79 -23.09 -34.34
C VAL A 286 -1.33 -23.34 -34.69
N ALA A 287 -0.44 -23.28 -33.69
CA ALA A 287 0.97 -23.62 -33.82
C ALA A 287 1.31 -24.70 -32.77
N SER A 288 1.21 -25.96 -33.18
CA SER A 288 1.21 -27.11 -32.27
C SER A 288 2.16 -28.26 -32.66
N GLY A 289 3.09 -28.02 -33.59
CA GLY A 289 4.13 -29.00 -33.93
C GLY A 289 5.03 -29.37 -32.75
N ALA A 290 5.86 -30.41 -32.90
CA ALA A 290 6.74 -30.87 -31.82
C ALA A 290 7.76 -29.80 -31.38
N ALA A 291 8.23 -28.97 -32.33
CA ALA A 291 9.00 -27.75 -32.10
C ALA A 291 9.06 -26.93 -33.40
N GLY A 292 9.29 -25.62 -33.30
CA GLY A 292 9.60 -24.77 -34.45
C GLY A 292 8.45 -24.56 -35.43
N ALA A 293 7.23 -24.91 -35.08
CA ALA A 293 6.07 -24.60 -35.90
C ALA A 293 5.74 -23.12 -35.82
N ILE A 294 5.49 -22.48 -36.96
CA ILE A 294 5.20 -21.06 -37.07
C ILE A 294 3.93 -20.86 -37.89
N ALA A 295 2.93 -20.18 -37.34
CA ALA A 295 1.67 -19.91 -38.01
C ALA A 295 1.46 -18.39 -38.19
N PHE A 296 1.24 -17.94 -39.42
CA PHE A 296 0.99 -16.54 -39.77
C PHE A 296 -0.37 -16.36 -40.46
N GLY A 297 -1.09 -15.31 -40.07
CA GLY A 297 -2.31 -14.87 -40.77
C GLY A 297 -3.57 -15.21 -39.99
N THR A 298 -4.58 -15.72 -40.69
CA THR A 298 -5.89 -16.06 -40.11
C THR A 298 -6.20 -17.54 -40.32
N ASN A 299 -6.51 -18.28 -39.24
CA ASN A 299 -6.75 -19.72 -39.28
C ASN A 299 -5.59 -20.57 -39.84
N ALA A 300 -4.34 -20.10 -39.72
CA ALA A 300 -3.18 -20.91 -40.06
C ALA A 300 -3.03 -22.10 -39.11
N SER A 301 -2.71 -23.27 -39.64
CA SER A 301 -2.56 -24.51 -38.87
C SER A 301 -1.18 -25.12 -39.11
N ALA A 302 -0.22 -24.74 -38.29
CA ALA A 302 1.15 -25.26 -38.29
C ALA A 302 1.29 -26.35 -37.21
N THR A 303 1.00 -27.61 -37.57
CA THR A 303 0.93 -28.73 -36.62
C THR A 303 2.08 -29.73 -36.76
N ILE A 304 3.01 -29.46 -37.68
CA ILE A 304 4.19 -30.29 -37.94
C ILE A 304 5.45 -29.58 -37.42
N ALA A 305 6.44 -30.34 -36.97
CA ALA A 305 7.71 -29.78 -36.52
C ALA A 305 8.42 -28.99 -37.62
N ASN A 306 8.98 -27.83 -37.28
CA ASN A 306 9.69 -26.90 -38.17
C ASN A 306 8.86 -26.42 -39.39
N GLN A 307 7.54 -26.52 -39.31
CA GLN A 307 6.66 -26.08 -40.38
C GLN A 307 6.28 -24.61 -40.21
N THR A 308 6.43 -23.81 -41.26
CA THR A 308 5.84 -22.47 -41.33
C THR A 308 4.61 -22.50 -42.23
N VAL A 309 3.47 -22.02 -41.72
CA VAL A 309 2.22 -21.89 -42.48
C VAL A 309 1.84 -20.41 -42.56
N TYR A 310 1.61 -19.95 -43.79
CA TYR A 310 1.05 -18.63 -44.09
C TYR A 310 -0.36 -18.81 -44.65
N ALA A 311 -1.40 -18.37 -43.94
CA ALA A 311 -2.79 -18.67 -44.27
C ALA A 311 -3.62 -17.45 -44.69
N ASN A 312 -3.05 -16.54 -45.47
CA ASN A 312 -3.81 -15.47 -46.10
C ASN A 312 -4.15 -15.83 -47.56
N THR A 313 -5.18 -15.20 -48.12
CA THR A 313 -5.55 -15.41 -49.53
C THR A 313 -4.57 -14.78 -50.51
N SER A 314 -3.79 -13.80 -50.07
CA SER A 314 -2.78 -13.11 -50.87
C SER A 314 -1.53 -12.84 -50.05
N HIS A 315 -0.38 -13.10 -50.66
CA HIS A 315 0.94 -12.84 -50.12
C HIS A 315 1.71 -11.97 -51.12
N ALA A 316 1.98 -10.73 -50.73
CA ALA A 316 2.77 -9.80 -51.51
C ALA A 316 4.17 -9.68 -50.89
N PHE A 317 5.19 -9.91 -51.71
CA PHE A 317 6.58 -9.66 -51.36
C PHE A 317 7.07 -8.48 -52.21
N SER A 318 7.62 -7.45 -51.56
CA SER A 318 8.18 -6.29 -52.25
C SER A 318 9.49 -5.84 -51.59
N GLY A 319 10.43 -5.35 -52.38
CA GLY A 319 11.60 -4.61 -51.89
C GLY A 319 11.18 -3.34 -51.15
N GLN A 320 12.14 -2.67 -50.50
CA GLN A 320 11.89 -1.42 -49.79
C GLN A 320 11.37 -0.35 -50.77
N GLY A 321 10.10 0.05 -50.64
CA GLY A 321 9.42 0.97 -51.56
C GLY A 321 7.91 0.71 -51.66
N VAL A 322 7.25 1.32 -52.65
CA VAL A 322 5.85 1.01 -52.99
C VAL A 322 5.78 -0.41 -53.58
N ILE A 323 4.72 -1.16 -53.28
CA ILE A 323 4.54 -2.51 -53.82
C ILE A 323 4.59 -2.45 -55.36
N GLY A 324 5.46 -3.27 -55.96
CA GLY A 324 5.66 -3.34 -57.40
C GLY A 324 6.65 -2.33 -57.99
N THR A 325 7.26 -1.44 -57.18
CA THR A 325 8.23 -0.45 -57.69
C THR A 325 9.69 -0.78 -57.40
N ALA A 326 9.97 -1.87 -56.68
CA ALA A 326 11.32 -2.31 -56.32
C ALA A 326 11.53 -3.79 -56.68
N ILE A 327 12.74 -4.14 -57.13
CA ILE A 327 13.14 -5.53 -57.41
C ILE A 327 12.99 -6.34 -56.12
N THR A 328 12.37 -7.52 -56.23
CA THR A 328 12.12 -8.40 -55.09
C THR A 328 12.47 -9.82 -55.49
N ASP A 329 13.56 -10.34 -54.91
CA ASP A 329 13.94 -11.73 -55.06
C ASP A 329 13.38 -12.54 -53.86
N VAL A 330 12.53 -13.53 -54.15
CA VAL A 330 11.95 -14.42 -53.13
C VAL A 330 12.54 -15.82 -53.31
N GLY A 331 13.46 -16.20 -52.42
CA GLY A 331 13.99 -17.56 -52.37
C GLY A 331 13.15 -18.46 -51.45
N VAL A 332 12.75 -19.64 -51.93
CA VAL A 332 12.07 -20.65 -51.11
C VAL A 332 13.03 -21.83 -50.89
N ASN A 333 13.52 -22.00 -49.66
CA ASN A 333 14.37 -23.13 -49.22
C ASN A 333 15.68 -23.34 -50.02
N MET A 334 16.51 -22.31 -50.20
CA MET A 334 17.79 -22.44 -50.92
C MET A 334 19.00 -22.05 -50.06
N THR A 335 20.05 -22.88 -50.09
CA THR A 335 21.42 -22.49 -49.67
C THR A 335 22.22 -22.20 -50.95
N PRO A 336 22.54 -20.92 -51.26
CA PRO A 336 23.28 -20.60 -52.46
C PRO A 336 24.68 -21.24 -52.46
N ASN A 337 25.12 -21.72 -53.62
CA ASN A 337 26.49 -22.17 -53.86
C ASN A 337 26.91 -21.76 -55.28
N GLY A 338 28.20 -21.85 -55.61
CA GLY A 338 28.74 -21.36 -56.89
C GLY A 338 28.07 -21.93 -58.14
N THR A 339 27.28 -23.00 -58.02
CA THR A 339 26.56 -23.67 -59.10
C THR A 339 25.09 -23.25 -59.29
N ASN A 340 24.43 -22.59 -58.32
CA ASN A 340 23.01 -22.18 -58.43
C ASN A 340 22.77 -20.67 -58.72
N ILE A 341 23.85 -19.93 -59.02
CA ILE A 341 23.83 -18.53 -59.48
C ILE A 341 23.11 -18.35 -60.84
N PRO A 342 23.25 -19.23 -61.85
CA PRO A 342 22.55 -19.07 -63.13
C PRO A 342 21.08 -19.52 -63.13
N ASP A 343 20.68 -20.46 -62.26
CA ASP A 343 19.28 -20.91 -62.16
C ASP A 343 18.40 -19.95 -61.33
N LEU A 344 19.00 -19.01 -60.59
CA LEU A 344 18.31 -17.81 -60.09
C LEU A 344 17.82 -16.90 -61.23
N GLU A 345 18.38 -17.04 -62.44
CA GLU A 345 17.99 -16.34 -63.65
C GLU A 345 16.75 -16.96 -64.34
N ILE A 346 16.37 -18.19 -63.95
CA ILE A 346 15.22 -18.94 -64.48
C ILE A 346 14.27 -19.33 -63.35
N SER A 347 13.43 -18.38 -62.91
CA SER A 347 12.21 -18.68 -62.14
C SER A 347 11.22 -19.47 -63.01
N LYS A 348 11.47 -20.77 -63.24
CA LYS A 348 10.56 -21.70 -63.96
C LYS A 348 9.60 -22.46 -63.02
N GLY A 349 9.53 -22.06 -61.75
CA GLY A 349 8.73 -22.74 -60.73
C GLY A 349 7.34 -22.16 -60.44
N ILE A 350 6.92 -21.07 -61.10
CA ILE A 350 5.61 -20.45 -60.85
C ILE A 350 4.68 -20.69 -62.04
N LEU A 351 3.74 -21.63 -61.89
CA LEU A 351 2.62 -21.79 -62.83
C LEU A 351 1.60 -20.67 -62.59
N ILE A 352 1.58 -19.67 -63.46
CA ILE A 352 0.51 -18.65 -63.48
C ILE A 352 -0.69 -19.24 -64.24
N LYS A 353 -1.70 -19.72 -63.51
CA LYS A 353 -2.98 -20.11 -64.12
C LYS A 353 -3.85 -18.84 -64.29
N ALA A 354 -3.96 -18.32 -65.51
CA ALA A 354 -4.90 -17.25 -65.82
C ALA A 354 -6.35 -17.77 -65.74
N THR A 355 -7.25 -17.05 -65.06
CA THR A 355 -8.68 -17.40 -64.92
C THR A 355 -9.55 -16.93 -66.09
N GLY A 356 -8.97 -16.70 -67.27
CA GLY A 356 -9.72 -16.33 -68.48
C GLY A 356 -9.03 -16.81 -69.74
N VAL A 357 -9.74 -17.58 -70.56
CA VAL A 357 -9.30 -17.96 -71.92
C VAL A 357 -9.16 -16.68 -72.75
N PRO A 358 -8.08 -16.51 -73.55
CA PRO A 358 -8.02 -15.41 -74.52
C PRO A 358 -9.21 -15.55 -75.46
N VAL A 359 -10.08 -14.54 -75.50
CA VAL A 359 -11.08 -14.44 -76.56
C VAL A 359 -10.34 -14.42 -77.89
N THR A 360 -10.61 -15.41 -78.73
CA THR A 360 -10.15 -15.41 -80.12
C THR A 360 -10.84 -14.23 -80.81
N SER A 361 -10.04 -13.29 -81.31
CA SER A 361 -10.54 -12.28 -82.25
C SER A 361 -10.74 -12.96 -83.60
N ASP A 362 -12.00 -13.11 -84.00
CA ASP A 362 -12.41 -13.06 -85.40
C ASP A 362 -13.19 -11.75 -85.61
#